data_AF-A0A951H6N1-F1
#
_entry.id   AF-A0A951H6N1-F1
#
_cell.length_a   1.000
_cell.length_b   1.000
_cell.length_c   1.000
_cell.angle_alpha   90.00
_cell.angle_beta   90.00
_cell.angle_gamma   90.00
#
_symmetry.space_group_name_H-M   'P 1'
#
loop_
_entity.id
_entity.type
_entity.pdbx_description
1 polymer ?
#
loop_
_entity_poly.entity_id
_entity_poly.type
_entity_poly.pdbx_seq_one_letter_code
_entity_poly.pdbx_strand_id
1 'polypeptide(L)'
;MESDGAAVDVFPLPADEASLEALLRELFAEHWQDITFGPIIQGAAWEMKAERPPDRIGMMDGYLTVAFGVPHFHLCIGEHKGTRAHPVSAELAHHRRTSRAELYRRISRDGTPVSWGVRLFNGKGEQQITVLLPNPFLDRDDKIRRVPEWSRLELWDRLRARWCGLAEPDPLDRAGKGFRHD
;
A
#
# COMPACT_ATOMS: atom_id res chain seq x y z
N MET A 1 -15.04 2.46 -8.90
CA MET A 1 -14.97 1.17 -9.60
C MET A 1 -13.56 1.06 -10.12
N GLU A 2 -12.83 0.02 -9.73
CA GLU A 2 -11.50 -0.23 -10.29
C GLU A 2 -11.61 -0.53 -11.79
N SER A 3 -10.50 -0.41 -12.51
CA SER A 3 -10.41 -0.73 -13.94
C SER A 3 -10.75 -2.18 -14.30
N ASP A 4 -10.78 -3.09 -13.32
CA ASP A 4 -11.16 -4.49 -13.47
C ASP A 4 -12.65 -4.76 -13.15
N GLY A 5 -13.42 -3.73 -12.78
CA GLY A 5 -14.84 -3.86 -12.42
C GLY A 5 -15.10 -4.34 -10.99
N ALA A 6 -14.06 -4.58 -10.17
CA ALA A 6 -14.24 -5.00 -8.79
C ALA A 6 -14.77 -3.86 -7.91
N ALA A 7 -15.66 -4.23 -6.97
CA ALA A 7 -16.11 -3.33 -5.92
C ALA A 7 -14.98 -3.13 -4.91
N VAL A 8 -14.74 -1.88 -4.53
CA VAL A 8 -13.66 -1.50 -3.60
C VAL A 8 -14.20 -0.45 -2.65
N ASP A 9 -14.00 -0.71 -1.37
CA ASP A 9 -14.16 0.33 -0.34
C ASP A 9 -12.82 1.04 -0.17
N VAL A 10 -12.86 2.36 -0.18
CA VAL A 10 -11.69 3.24 -0.09
C VAL A 10 -11.78 4.08 1.17
N PHE A 11 -10.68 4.10 1.92
CA PHE A 11 -10.49 4.92 3.10
C PHE A 11 -9.34 5.89 2.79
N PRO A 12 -9.63 7.18 2.56
CA PRO A 12 -8.61 8.16 2.24
C PRO A 12 -7.56 8.28 3.35
N LEU A 13 -6.30 8.39 2.94
CA LEU A 13 -5.18 8.68 3.81
C LEU A 13 -4.65 10.11 3.53
N PRO A 14 -4.03 10.78 4.51
CA PRO A 14 -3.31 12.01 4.25
C PRO A 14 -2.21 11.79 3.20
N ALA A 15 -2.08 12.74 2.27
CA ALA A 15 -1.10 12.68 1.16
C ALA A 15 0.03 13.72 1.31
N ASP A 16 0.17 14.34 2.48
CA ASP A 16 1.34 15.17 2.79
C ASP A 16 2.58 14.31 3.07
N GLU A 17 3.76 14.87 2.81
CA GLU A 17 5.04 14.15 2.87
C GLU A 17 5.29 13.51 4.24
N ALA A 18 4.98 14.21 5.33
CA ALA A 18 5.24 13.72 6.69
C ALA A 18 4.36 12.52 7.06
N SER A 19 3.06 12.59 6.72
CA SER A 19 2.14 11.47 6.94
C SER A 19 2.52 10.26 6.08
N LEU A 20 2.87 10.46 4.82
CA LEU A 20 3.29 9.39 3.91
C LEU A 20 4.59 8.73 4.36
N GLU A 21 5.58 9.52 4.79
CA GLU A 21 6.84 8.98 5.32
C GLU A 21 6.59 8.15 6.57
N ALA A 22 5.76 8.64 7.50
CA ALA A 22 5.42 7.91 8.72
C ALA A 22 4.70 6.59 8.43
N LEU A 23 3.72 6.58 7.51
CA LEU A 23 3.02 5.38 7.06
C LEU A 23 3.98 4.37 6.43
N LEU A 24 4.83 4.82 5.49
CA LEU A 24 5.74 3.94 4.77
C LEU A 24 6.85 3.41 5.69
N ARG A 25 7.30 4.19 6.67
CA ARG A 25 8.20 3.71 7.72
C ARG A 25 7.55 2.65 8.60
N GLU A 26 6.30 2.84 9.03
CA GLU A 26 5.56 1.80 9.77
C GLU A 26 5.47 0.50 8.95
N LEU A 27 5.06 0.58 7.68
CA LEU A 27 4.95 -0.59 6.80
C LEU A 27 6.29 -1.29 6.58
N PHE A 28 7.33 -0.56 6.19
CA PHE A 28 8.59 -1.18 5.75
C PHE A 28 9.63 -1.36 6.86
N ALA A 29 9.56 -0.64 7.98
CA ALA A 29 10.47 -0.88 9.11
C ALA A 29 9.91 -1.92 10.08
N GLU A 30 8.60 -1.93 10.33
CA GLU A 30 7.97 -2.75 11.39
C GLU A 30 7.24 -3.98 10.83
N HIS A 31 6.69 -3.87 9.62
CA HIS A 31 5.79 -4.87 9.04
C HIS A 31 6.31 -5.50 7.74
N TRP A 32 7.59 -5.30 7.39
CA TRP A 32 8.19 -5.78 6.14
C TRP A 32 8.00 -7.28 5.89
N GLN A 33 8.01 -8.10 6.96
CA GLN A 33 7.89 -9.55 6.90
C GLN A 33 6.46 -10.06 6.67
N ASP A 34 5.46 -9.17 6.76
CA ASP A 34 4.05 -9.52 6.71
C ASP A 34 3.34 -8.94 5.47
N ILE A 35 4.01 -8.04 4.73
CA ILE A 35 3.45 -7.36 3.54
C ILE A 35 4.03 -7.90 2.24
N THR A 36 3.23 -7.81 1.18
CA THR A 36 3.67 -7.97 -0.21
C THR A 36 3.54 -6.62 -0.89
N PHE A 37 4.52 -6.22 -1.71
CA PHE A 37 4.50 -4.87 -2.29
C PHE A 37 5.02 -4.82 -3.72
N GLY A 38 4.52 -3.84 -4.47
CA GLY A 38 4.95 -3.56 -5.82
C GLY A 38 3.89 -2.79 -6.60
N PRO A 39 4.20 -2.33 -7.82
CA PRO A 39 3.21 -1.72 -8.69
C PRO A 39 2.30 -2.80 -9.30
N ILE A 40 1.00 -2.48 -9.30
CA ILE A 40 -0.06 -3.25 -9.95
C ILE A 40 -0.77 -2.27 -10.90
N ILE A 41 -0.23 -2.16 -12.12
CA ILE A 41 -0.67 -1.20 -13.13
C ILE A 41 -1.35 -1.91 -14.30
N GLN A 42 -2.00 -1.13 -15.17
CA GLN A 42 -2.57 -1.68 -16.40
C GLN A 42 -1.46 -2.27 -17.28
N GLY A 43 -1.53 -3.58 -17.52
CA GLY A 43 -0.59 -4.33 -18.37
C GLY A 43 0.65 -4.89 -17.67
N ALA A 44 0.87 -4.62 -16.38
CA ALA A 44 1.98 -5.23 -15.63
C ALA A 44 1.73 -5.21 -14.11
N ALA A 45 2.08 -6.32 -13.47
CA ALA A 45 2.17 -6.41 -12.01
C ALA A 45 3.43 -7.19 -11.64
N TRP A 46 4.14 -6.71 -10.62
CA TRP A 46 5.15 -7.51 -9.94
C TRP A 46 5.05 -7.26 -8.44
N GLU A 47 5.26 -8.32 -7.69
CA GLU A 47 5.09 -8.36 -6.25
C GLU A 47 6.36 -8.88 -5.62
N MET A 48 6.78 -8.23 -4.53
CA MET A 48 7.97 -8.58 -3.77
C MET A 48 7.58 -8.86 -2.32
N LYS A 49 8.22 -9.87 -1.75
CA LYS A 49 8.28 -10.13 -0.31
C LYS A 49 9.72 -9.99 0.13
N ALA A 50 9.95 -9.30 1.23
CA ALA A 50 11.29 -9.12 1.76
C ALA A 50 11.68 -10.33 2.65
N GLU A 51 12.88 -10.85 2.47
CA GLU A 51 13.43 -11.94 3.30
C GLU A 51 14.05 -11.44 4.62
N ARG A 52 14.35 -10.14 4.69
CA ARG A 52 15.04 -9.46 5.79
C ARG A 52 14.53 -8.02 5.92
N PRO A 53 14.72 -7.35 7.07
CA PRO A 53 14.39 -5.94 7.20
C PRO A 53 15.18 -5.09 6.19
N PRO A 54 14.68 -3.89 5.82
CA PRO A 54 15.43 -2.98 4.98
C PRO A 54 16.66 -2.47 5.72
N ASP A 55 17.78 -2.36 5.00
CA ASP A 55 19.03 -1.81 5.51
C ASP A 55 18.97 -0.28 5.60
N ARG A 56 18.06 0.35 4.81
CA ARG A 56 17.89 1.79 4.79
C ARG A 56 16.49 2.20 4.40
N ILE A 57 15.93 3.15 5.14
CA ILE A 57 14.75 3.95 4.76
C ILE A 57 15.08 5.43 4.94
N GLY A 58 15.08 6.21 3.85
CA GLY A 58 15.49 7.61 3.90
C GLY A 58 14.94 8.47 2.77
N MET A 59 14.82 9.77 3.04
CA MET A 59 14.33 10.78 2.10
C MET A 59 15.49 11.46 1.36
N MET A 60 15.30 11.71 0.07
CA MET A 60 16.18 12.54 -0.74
C MET A 60 15.40 13.20 -1.87
N ASP A 61 15.39 14.53 -1.92
CA ASP A 61 14.78 15.34 -2.99
C ASP A 61 13.35 14.89 -3.38
N GLY A 62 12.48 14.75 -2.37
CA GLY A 62 11.08 14.34 -2.52
C GLY A 62 10.86 12.83 -2.64
N TYR A 63 11.93 12.03 -2.76
CA TYR A 63 11.83 10.57 -2.87
C TYR A 63 12.15 9.87 -1.56
N LEU A 64 11.23 9.04 -1.09
CA LEU A 64 11.51 8.01 -0.10
C LEU A 64 12.21 6.84 -0.78
N THR A 65 13.33 6.41 -0.21
CA THR A 65 14.04 5.21 -0.61
C THR A 65 13.85 4.13 0.43
N VAL A 66 13.47 2.93 0.01
CA VAL A 66 13.50 1.71 0.83
C VAL A 66 14.46 0.73 0.17
N ALA A 67 15.48 0.28 0.90
CA ALA A 67 16.52 -0.60 0.37
C ALA A 67 16.69 -1.85 1.23
N PHE A 68 16.70 -3.01 0.57
CA PHE A 68 16.89 -4.35 1.15
C PHE A 68 18.25 -4.95 0.70
N GLY A 69 19.30 -4.13 0.74
CA GLY A 69 20.60 -4.45 0.15
C GLY A 69 20.65 -4.04 -1.32
N VAL A 70 20.79 -5.01 -2.23
CA VAL A 70 20.80 -4.76 -3.69
C VAL A 70 19.44 -4.25 -4.19
N PRO A 71 18.31 -4.94 -3.94
CA PRO A 71 17.01 -4.43 -4.36
C PRO A 71 16.60 -3.22 -3.54
N HIS A 72 16.14 -2.18 -4.23
CA HIS A 72 15.61 -0.97 -3.63
C HIS A 72 14.61 -0.31 -4.58
N PHE A 73 13.75 0.54 -4.04
CA PHE A 73 12.81 1.33 -4.82
C PHE A 73 12.72 2.76 -4.28
N HIS A 74 12.19 3.66 -5.10
CA HIS A 74 12.01 5.06 -4.79
C HIS A 74 10.57 5.50 -5.02
N LEU A 75 9.96 6.18 -4.05
CA LEU A 75 8.61 6.73 -4.15
C LEU A 75 8.66 8.24 -3.96
N CYS A 76 8.18 9.00 -4.95
CA CYS A 76 8.09 10.45 -4.85
C CYS A 76 6.88 10.82 -3.98
N ILE A 77 7.09 10.94 -2.68
CA ILE A 77 6.07 11.31 -1.69
C ILE A 77 6.14 12.79 -1.29
N GLY A 78 7.25 13.44 -1.62
CA GLY A 78 7.54 14.85 -1.37
C GLY A 78 7.72 15.67 -2.63
N GLU A 79 8.06 16.94 -2.48
CA GLU A 79 8.38 17.82 -3.61
C GLU A 79 9.76 17.48 -4.18
N HIS A 80 9.80 17.07 -5.45
CA HIS A 80 11.05 16.85 -6.18
C HIS A 80 11.48 18.12 -6.90
N LYS A 81 12.65 18.66 -6.51
CA LYS A 81 13.15 19.95 -7.01
C LYS A 81 14.15 19.79 -8.14
N GLY A 82 14.85 18.66 -8.19
CA GLY A 82 15.99 18.47 -9.07
C GLY A 82 17.23 19.22 -8.60
N THR A 83 18.26 19.22 -9.43
CA THR A 83 19.52 19.90 -9.08
C THR A 83 19.45 21.39 -9.38
N ARG A 84 20.33 22.19 -8.75
CA ARG A 84 20.41 23.62 -9.03
C ARG A 84 20.70 23.94 -10.52
N ALA A 85 21.50 23.10 -11.18
CA ALA A 85 21.84 23.27 -12.60
C ALA A 85 20.70 22.83 -13.54
N HIS A 86 19.85 21.90 -13.08
CA HIS A 86 18.76 21.32 -13.84
C HIS A 86 17.52 21.18 -12.94
N PRO A 87 16.84 22.30 -12.62
CA PRO A 87 15.65 22.27 -11.79
C PRO A 87 14.50 21.58 -12.53
N VAL A 88 13.65 20.90 -11.79
CA VAL A 88 12.43 20.29 -12.32
C VAL A 88 11.34 21.35 -12.41
N SER A 89 10.54 21.31 -13.49
CA SER A 89 9.38 22.20 -13.63
C SER A 89 8.33 21.89 -12.56
N ALA A 90 7.59 22.90 -12.11
CA ALA A 90 6.52 22.71 -11.13
C ALA A 90 5.47 21.67 -11.59
N GLU A 91 5.17 21.63 -12.89
CA GLU A 91 4.28 20.63 -13.48
C GLU A 91 4.81 19.20 -13.31
N LEU A 92 6.09 18.97 -13.62
CA LEU A 92 6.69 17.64 -13.50
C LEU A 92 6.87 17.23 -12.03
N ALA A 93 7.20 18.18 -11.14
CA ALA A 93 7.24 17.95 -9.70
C ALA A 93 5.86 17.52 -9.17
N HIS A 94 4.81 18.21 -9.60
CA HIS A 94 3.43 17.86 -9.25
C HIS A 94 3.01 16.50 -9.79
N HIS A 95 3.36 16.18 -11.06
CA HIS A 95 3.09 14.87 -11.64
C HIS A 95 3.76 13.77 -10.83
N ARG A 96 5.05 13.89 -10.50
CA ARG A 96 5.79 12.84 -9.79
C ARG A 96 5.27 12.59 -8.38
N ARG A 97 4.94 13.67 -7.65
CA ARG A 97 4.56 13.59 -6.23
C ARG A 97 3.25 12.82 -6.04
N THR A 98 3.18 12.03 -4.97
CA THR A 98 1.93 11.43 -4.49
C THR A 98 0.86 12.51 -4.31
N SER A 99 -0.29 12.33 -4.94
CA SER A 99 -1.46 13.21 -4.80
C SER A 99 -2.61 12.54 -4.05
N ARG A 100 -2.58 11.21 -3.99
CA ARG A 100 -3.63 10.39 -3.37
C ARG A 100 -3.03 9.15 -2.73
N ALA A 101 -3.47 8.88 -1.51
CA ALA A 101 -3.10 7.72 -0.72
C ALA A 101 -4.37 7.10 -0.14
N GLU A 102 -4.46 5.77 -0.16
CA GLU A 102 -5.68 5.07 0.20
C GLU A 102 -5.34 3.79 0.97
N LEU A 103 -6.03 3.55 2.07
CA LEU A 103 -6.34 2.20 2.53
C LEU A 103 -7.52 1.71 1.69
N TYR A 104 -7.50 0.45 1.28
CA TYR A 104 -8.60 -0.12 0.50
C TYR A 104 -8.86 -1.58 0.88
N ARG A 105 -10.09 -2.01 0.68
CA ARG A 105 -10.45 -3.43 0.65
C ARG A 105 -11.21 -3.76 -0.62
N ARG A 106 -10.88 -4.89 -1.24
CA ARG A 106 -11.63 -5.43 -2.38
C ARG A 106 -12.80 -6.25 -1.87
N ILE A 107 -13.97 -6.01 -2.45
CA ILE A 107 -15.22 -6.69 -2.15
C ILE A 107 -15.52 -7.68 -3.27
N SER A 108 -15.76 -8.93 -2.90
CA SER A 108 -16.17 -9.97 -3.84
C SER A 108 -17.64 -9.84 -4.22
N ARG A 109 -18.10 -10.65 -5.17
CA ARG A 109 -19.49 -10.59 -5.67
C ARG A 109 -20.54 -10.90 -4.60
N ASP A 110 -20.16 -11.65 -3.55
CA ASP A 110 -21.06 -11.97 -2.43
C ASP A 110 -21.16 -10.84 -1.38
N GLY A 111 -20.50 -9.70 -1.62
CA GLY A 111 -20.52 -8.54 -0.75
C GLY A 111 -19.52 -8.61 0.40
N THR A 112 -18.66 -9.63 0.45
CA THR A 112 -17.65 -9.76 1.52
C THR A 112 -16.24 -9.39 1.07
N PRO A 113 -15.39 -8.84 1.96
CA PRO A 113 -14.01 -8.50 1.63
C PRO A 113 -13.14 -9.72 1.34
N VAL A 114 -12.23 -9.59 0.37
CA VAL A 114 -11.30 -10.66 -0.05
C VAL A 114 -9.84 -10.24 -0.07
N SER A 115 -9.54 -8.94 -0.01
CA SER A 115 -8.17 -8.41 0.01
C SER A 115 -8.17 -7.02 0.65
N TRP A 116 -7.07 -6.68 1.31
CA TRP A 116 -6.86 -5.42 2.02
C TRP A 116 -5.48 -4.87 1.67
N GLY A 117 -5.36 -3.56 1.51
CA GLY A 117 -4.11 -2.97 1.07
C GLY A 117 -4.00 -1.47 1.31
N VAL A 118 -2.79 -0.97 1.07
CA VAL A 118 -2.46 0.45 0.93
C VAL A 118 -2.05 0.69 -0.52
N ARG A 119 -2.40 1.83 -1.10
CA ARG A 119 -1.93 2.21 -2.43
C ARG A 119 -1.74 3.71 -2.57
N LEU A 120 -0.74 4.09 -3.36
CA LEU A 120 -0.40 5.49 -3.64
C LEU A 120 -0.53 5.78 -5.12
N PHE A 121 -0.97 6.99 -5.44
CA PHE A 121 -1.08 7.50 -6.80
C PHE A 121 -0.41 8.86 -6.92
N ASN A 122 0.26 9.10 -8.05
CA ASN A 122 0.96 10.34 -8.33
C ASN A 122 -0.01 11.47 -8.78
N GLY A 123 0.50 12.65 -9.15
CA GLY A 123 -0.30 13.81 -9.59
C GLY A 123 -1.13 13.62 -10.85
N LYS A 124 -0.93 12.51 -11.59
CA LYS A 124 -1.74 12.13 -12.75
C LYS A 124 -2.64 10.92 -12.50
N GLY A 125 -2.72 10.46 -11.24
CA GLY A 125 -3.55 9.31 -10.87
C GLY A 125 -2.95 7.97 -11.28
N GLU A 126 -1.68 7.93 -11.67
CA GLU A 126 -0.96 6.69 -11.98
C GLU A 126 -0.53 6.01 -10.67
N GLN A 127 -0.72 4.70 -10.56
CA GLN A 127 -0.36 3.96 -9.36
C GLN A 127 1.17 3.93 -9.20
N GLN A 128 1.66 4.38 -8.04
CA GLN A 128 3.08 4.35 -7.68
C GLN A 128 3.47 3.03 -7.00
N ILE A 129 2.62 2.55 -6.09
CA ILE A 129 2.82 1.31 -5.34
C ILE A 129 1.47 0.79 -4.82
N THR A 130 1.38 -0.53 -4.71
CA THR A 130 0.42 -1.24 -3.86
C THR A 130 1.19 -2.01 -2.79
N VAL A 131 0.70 -1.96 -1.55
CA VAL A 131 1.14 -2.79 -0.43
C VAL A 131 -0.04 -3.63 0.00
N LEU A 132 0.01 -4.92 -0.28
CA LEU A 132 -0.97 -5.90 0.17
C LEU A 132 -0.70 -6.24 1.64
N LEU A 133 -1.73 -6.12 2.46
CA LEU A 133 -1.69 -6.44 3.88
C LEU A 133 -1.98 -7.93 4.11
N PRO A 134 -1.67 -8.47 5.31
CA PRO A 134 -1.91 -9.87 5.61
C PRO A 134 -3.36 -10.29 5.38
N ASN A 135 -3.55 -11.32 4.55
CA ASN A 135 -4.87 -11.83 4.21
C ASN A 135 -5.26 -12.99 5.14
N PRO A 136 -6.43 -12.97 5.83
CA PRO A 136 -6.89 -14.07 6.68
C PRO A 136 -7.05 -15.41 5.95
N PHE A 137 -7.28 -15.37 4.65
CA PHE A 137 -7.53 -16.56 3.82
C PHE A 137 -6.25 -17.15 3.20
N LEU A 138 -5.10 -16.48 3.35
CA LEU A 138 -3.82 -16.91 2.78
C LEU A 138 -2.77 -17.10 3.89
N ASP A 139 -1.92 -18.11 3.75
CA ASP A 139 -0.72 -18.23 4.58
C ASP A 139 0.43 -17.33 4.07
N ARG A 140 1.61 -17.44 4.69
CA ARG A 140 2.78 -16.62 4.31
C ARG A 140 3.32 -16.94 2.92
N ASP A 141 3.01 -18.13 2.38
CA ASP A 141 3.40 -18.59 1.04
C ASP A 141 2.30 -18.30 -0.01
N ASP A 142 1.29 -17.48 0.33
CA ASP A 142 0.10 -17.20 -0.48
C ASP A 142 -0.78 -18.43 -0.77
N LYS A 143 -0.67 -19.50 0.03
CA LYS A 143 -1.53 -20.67 -0.11
C LYS A 143 -2.86 -20.43 0.59
N ILE A 144 -3.94 -20.88 -0.05
CA ILE A 144 -5.29 -20.78 0.50
C ILE A 144 -5.41 -21.62 1.77
N ARG A 145 -5.90 -20.99 2.83
CA ARG A 145 -6.16 -21.62 4.12
C ARG A 145 -7.57 -22.20 4.14
N ARG A 146 -7.71 -23.38 4.75
CA ARG A 146 -9.03 -23.99 5.00
C ARG A 146 -9.82 -23.24 6.08
N VAL A 147 -9.13 -22.67 7.07
CA VAL A 147 -9.72 -21.91 8.16
C VAL A 147 -9.11 -20.51 8.15
N PRO A 148 -9.93 -19.44 8.05
CA PRO A 148 -9.42 -18.07 8.09
C PRO A 148 -8.70 -17.77 9.40
N GLU A 149 -7.60 -17.02 9.31
CA GLU A 149 -6.83 -16.54 10.47
C GLU A 149 -7.08 -15.04 10.66
N TRP A 150 -8.12 -14.70 11.43
CA TRP A 150 -8.60 -13.31 11.55
C TRP A 150 -7.65 -12.37 12.29
N SER A 151 -6.71 -12.87 13.09
CA SER A 151 -5.62 -12.06 13.68
C SER A 151 -4.74 -11.41 12.62
N ARG A 152 -4.73 -11.91 11.37
CA ARG A 152 -4.02 -11.28 10.25
C ARG A 152 -4.57 -9.88 9.92
N LEU A 153 -5.78 -9.53 10.35
CA LEU A 153 -6.35 -8.19 10.19
C LEU A 153 -5.84 -7.18 11.24
N GLU A 154 -5.03 -7.57 12.21
CA GLU A 154 -4.53 -6.64 13.24
C GLU A 154 -3.81 -5.42 12.66
N LEU A 155 -3.01 -5.60 11.60
CA LEU A 155 -2.36 -4.48 10.91
C LEU A 155 -3.37 -3.57 10.20
N TRP A 156 -4.38 -4.16 9.54
CA TRP A 156 -5.45 -3.40 8.90
C TRP A 156 -6.23 -2.55 9.91
N ASP A 157 -6.66 -3.14 11.01
CA ASP A 157 -7.42 -2.45 12.05
C ASP A 157 -6.58 -1.32 12.68
N ARG A 158 -5.28 -1.56 12.93
CA ARG A 158 -4.35 -0.56 13.45
C ARG A 158 -4.20 0.63 12.52
N LEU A 159 -3.97 0.38 11.22
CA LEU A 159 -3.81 1.45 10.24
C LEU A 159 -5.10 2.27 10.10
N ARG A 160 -6.26 1.62 10.10
CA ARG A 160 -7.57 2.32 10.08
C ARG A 160 -7.80 3.16 11.33
N ALA A 161 -7.47 2.64 12.51
CA ALA A 161 -7.58 3.39 13.75
C ALA A 161 -6.69 4.63 13.73
N ARG A 162 -5.41 4.45 13.36
CA ARG A 162 -4.40 5.51 13.35
C ARG A 162 -4.67 6.59 12.32
N TRP A 163 -4.97 6.20 11.08
CA TRP A 163 -4.98 7.13 9.94
C TRP A 163 -6.37 7.59 9.52
N CYS A 164 -7.41 6.83 9.87
CA CYS A 164 -8.79 7.14 9.50
C CYS A 164 -9.69 7.43 10.71
N GLY A 165 -9.19 7.32 11.94
CA GLY A 165 -9.99 7.49 13.17
C GLY A 165 -11.03 6.39 13.39
N LEU A 166 -10.89 5.26 12.71
CA LEU A 166 -11.81 4.13 12.78
C LEU A 166 -11.27 3.09 13.78
N ALA A 167 -11.44 3.39 15.07
CA ALA A 167 -10.81 2.63 16.16
C ALA A 167 -11.37 1.22 16.33
N GLU A 168 -12.67 1.03 16.08
CA GLU A 168 -13.31 -0.27 16.22
C GLU A 168 -13.13 -1.12 14.95
N PRO A 169 -12.74 -2.40 15.08
CA PRO A 169 -12.71 -3.31 13.94
C PRO A 169 -14.09 -3.40 13.28
N ASP A 170 -14.12 -3.34 11.95
CA ASP A 170 -15.37 -3.46 11.19
C ASP A 170 -15.76 -4.95 11.09
N PRO A 171 -16.97 -5.34 11.55
CA PRO A 171 -17.43 -6.72 11.44
C PRO A 171 -17.46 -7.25 10.00
N LEU A 172 -17.63 -6.38 9.00
CA LEU A 172 -17.63 -6.79 7.60
C LEU A 172 -16.29 -7.41 7.17
N ASP A 173 -15.16 -6.94 7.72
CA ASP A 173 -13.83 -7.48 7.42
C ASP A 173 -13.69 -8.95 7.85
N ARG A 174 -14.58 -9.43 8.71
CA ARG A 174 -14.60 -10.81 9.24
C ARG A 174 -15.77 -11.64 8.70
N ALA A 175 -16.51 -11.12 7.72
CA ALA A 175 -17.67 -11.79 7.13
C ALA A 175 -17.32 -12.71 5.95
N GLY A 176 -16.12 -12.59 5.39
CA GLY A 176 -15.70 -13.35 4.21
C GLY A 176 -15.57 -14.85 4.44
N LYS A 177 -15.86 -15.63 3.39
CA LYS A 177 -15.95 -17.11 3.46
C LYS A 177 -14.77 -17.82 2.81
N GLY A 178 -13.77 -17.09 2.33
CA GLY A 178 -12.58 -17.64 1.68
C GLY A 178 -12.01 -16.72 0.62
N PHE A 179 -10.91 -17.14 0.02
CA PHE A 179 -10.27 -16.42 -1.09
C PHE A 179 -10.80 -16.93 -2.43
N ARG A 180 -11.32 -16.03 -3.26
CA ARG A 180 -11.75 -16.31 -4.64
C ARG A 180 -11.28 -15.18 -5.54
N HIS A 181 -10.69 -15.53 -6.68
CA HIS A 181 -10.48 -14.60 -7.78
C HIS A 181 -11.78 -14.58 -8.59
N ASP A 182 -12.57 -13.51 -8.44
CA ASP A 182 -13.83 -13.28 -9.16
C ASP A 182 -13.67 -12.32 -10.33
#